data_AF-A0A919CG74-F1
#
_entry.id   AF-A0A919CG74-F1
#
_cell.length_a   1.000
_cell.length_b   1.000
_cell.length_c   1.000
_cell.angle_alpha   90.00
_cell.angle_beta   90.00
_cell.angle_gamma   90.00
#
_symmetry.space_group_name_H-M   'P 1'
#
loop_
_entity.id
_entity.type
_entity.pdbx_description
1 polymer ?
#
loop_
_entity_poly.entity_id
_entity_poly.type
_entity_poly.pdbx_seq_one_letter_code
_entity_poly.pdbx_strand_id
1 'polypeptide(L)'
;MHPTTHTDGPRPRKCPYCGGEFFRNSRGGRPRTYCSSRCRSAAFRARRTVPQPTPYAHELALIGQSVAARASLVSRAATLSEPAPPAEPLKAGLALQRDLDDYLAIAVREALERGASWSDIAELMPAGISSLKSRFSAAHAAQVLRARRARRPGTPSLLADQDQAVGHTPAAAAQDRAKERGALATALSHLHRRSGLSLRKLAADADLSASYVYRLMAAERFPSWTAVERIARSAGRSPADFLDLWHHAHGTLPDQPERPSHQEALAAFQGTVRGLHLAAGCPTADDVVHRIACCARWEQPLIGALLSTTGASSRTHHLRAETVAALATALCGDPARLKSRWDALQEAVPHPTLSAGAFG
;
A
#
# COMPACT_ATOMS: atom_id res chain seq x y z
N MET A 1 44.82 -6.24 -55.50
CA MET A 1 44.70 -5.65 -54.16
C MET A 1 43.63 -4.55 -54.23
N HIS A 2 42.41 -4.84 -53.78
CA HIS A 2 41.35 -3.82 -53.68
C HIS A 2 41.33 -3.24 -52.25
N PRO A 3 41.30 -1.91 -52.08
CA PRO A 3 41.09 -1.31 -50.77
C PRO A 3 39.60 -1.13 -50.49
N THR A 4 39.13 -1.63 -49.36
CA THR A 4 37.81 -1.36 -48.80
C THR A 4 37.88 -0.12 -47.90
N THR A 5 37.30 0.99 -48.32
CA THR A 5 37.02 2.14 -47.46
C THR A 5 35.58 2.07 -46.96
N HIS A 6 35.38 1.67 -45.71
CA HIS A 6 34.10 1.86 -45.01
C HIS A 6 34.07 3.25 -44.36
N THR A 7 33.38 4.20 -44.97
CA THR A 7 32.95 5.45 -44.33
C THR A 7 31.54 5.28 -43.76
N ASP A 8 31.45 4.96 -42.48
CA ASP A 8 30.18 4.95 -41.74
C ASP A 8 29.76 6.40 -41.42
N GLY A 9 28.77 6.91 -42.14
CA GLY A 9 28.20 8.25 -41.91
C GLY A 9 27.45 8.36 -40.57
N PRO A 10 27.25 9.58 -40.02
CA PRO A 10 26.56 9.76 -38.75
C PRO A 10 25.11 9.27 -38.82
N ARG A 11 24.74 8.33 -37.95
CA ARG A 11 23.36 7.80 -37.90
C ARG A 11 22.37 8.88 -37.42
N PRO A 12 21.20 9.03 -38.07
CA PRO A 12 20.17 9.96 -37.63
C PRO A 12 19.60 9.54 -36.27
N ARG A 13 19.29 10.52 -35.41
CA ARG A 13 18.62 10.31 -34.12
C ARG A 13 17.27 11.00 -34.10
N LYS A 14 16.28 10.41 -33.43
CA LYS A 14 14.96 11.02 -33.24
C LYS A 14 14.95 12.00 -32.07
N CYS A 15 14.33 13.15 -32.28
CA CYS A 15 14.11 14.13 -31.22
C CYS A 15 13.03 13.62 -30.25
N PRO A 16 13.27 13.59 -28.93
CA PRO A 16 12.28 13.13 -27.96
C PRO A 16 11.01 13.99 -27.87
N TYR A 17 10.98 15.19 -28.48
CA TYR A 17 9.86 16.10 -28.41
C TYR A 17 9.00 16.07 -29.67
N CYS A 18 9.60 16.35 -30.84
CA CYS A 18 8.86 16.40 -32.11
C CYS A 18 8.96 15.11 -32.94
N GLY A 19 9.73 14.11 -32.49
CA GLY A 19 9.97 12.86 -33.23
C GLY A 19 10.89 13.00 -34.45
N GLY A 20 11.16 14.22 -34.92
CA GLY A 20 11.97 14.48 -36.11
C GLY A 20 13.41 13.99 -36.00
N GLU A 21 13.96 13.52 -37.12
CA GLU A 21 15.31 13.02 -37.22
C GLU A 21 16.33 14.16 -37.34
N PHE A 22 17.46 14.04 -36.63
CA PHE A 22 18.55 14.99 -36.70
C PHE A 22 19.90 14.30 -36.57
N PHE A 23 20.92 14.89 -37.19
CA PHE A 23 22.29 14.38 -37.16
C PHE A 23 23.09 15.06 -36.05
N ARG A 24 24.00 14.28 -35.43
CA ARG A 24 24.96 14.83 -34.48
C ARG A 24 26.16 15.37 -35.27
N ASN A 25 26.37 16.67 -35.22
CA ASN A 25 27.60 17.25 -35.75
C ASN A 25 28.71 16.94 -34.73
N SER A 26 29.52 15.90 -34.99
CA SER A 26 30.58 15.45 -34.10
C SER A 26 31.86 16.27 -34.29
N ARG A 27 31.85 17.55 -33.89
CA ARG A 27 33.07 18.36 -33.76
C ARG A 27 32.96 19.27 -32.54
N GLY A 28 33.14 18.68 -31.36
CA GLY A 28 33.31 19.38 -30.07
C GLY A 28 32.02 19.80 -29.35
N GLY A 29 31.83 19.32 -28.11
CA GLY A 29 30.77 19.76 -27.19
C GLY A 29 29.81 18.67 -26.70
N ARG A 30 29.04 18.97 -25.64
CA ARG A 30 28.03 18.05 -25.06
C ARG A 30 27.03 17.64 -26.15
N PRO A 31 26.79 16.33 -26.36
CA PRO A 31 25.89 15.87 -27.41
C PRO A 31 24.49 16.48 -27.28
N ARG A 32 23.95 17.01 -28.39
CA ARG A 32 22.60 17.56 -28.42
C ARG A 32 21.58 16.42 -28.36
N THR A 33 20.63 16.52 -27.43
CA THR A 33 19.52 15.55 -27.25
C THR A 33 18.29 15.92 -28.08
N TYR A 34 18.16 17.18 -28.49
CA TYR A 34 17.02 17.69 -29.25
C TYR A 34 17.49 18.24 -30.61
N CYS A 35 16.62 18.16 -31.62
CA CYS A 35 16.92 18.66 -32.97
C CYS A 35 17.14 20.18 -33.00
N SER A 36 16.56 20.92 -32.05
CA SER A 36 16.68 22.39 -31.96
C SER A 36 16.58 22.90 -30.52
N SER A 37 17.04 24.14 -30.31
CA SER A 37 16.82 24.88 -29.06
C SER A 37 15.32 25.08 -28.78
N ARG A 38 14.51 25.28 -29.82
CA ARG A 38 13.05 25.38 -29.72
C ARG A 38 12.44 24.10 -29.16
N CYS A 39 12.81 22.93 -29.67
CA CYS A 39 12.32 21.64 -29.15
C CYS A 39 12.82 21.36 -27.73
N ARG A 40 14.05 21.77 -27.38
CA ARG A 40 14.55 21.70 -26.00
C ARG A 40 13.70 22.56 -25.06
N SER A 41 13.44 23.81 -25.42
CA SER A 41 12.64 24.73 -24.60
C SER A 41 11.17 24.33 -24.52
N ALA A 42 10.61 23.74 -25.59
CA ALA A 42 9.25 23.23 -25.61
C ALA A 42 9.11 21.94 -24.78
N ALA A 43 10.06 21.01 -24.86
CA ALA A 43 10.12 19.85 -23.97
C ALA A 43 10.27 20.25 -22.50
N PHE A 44 11.06 21.30 -22.21
CA PHE A 44 11.20 21.82 -20.85
C PHE A 44 9.89 22.43 -20.34
N ARG A 45 9.16 23.18 -21.18
CA ARG A 45 7.82 23.71 -20.86
C ARG A 45 6.77 22.60 -20.67
N ALA A 46 6.79 21.57 -21.51
CA ALA A 46 5.93 20.40 -21.39
C ALA A 46 6.16 19.65 -20.06
N ARG A 47 7.43 19.51 -19.63
CA ARG A 47 7.76 18.90 -18.34
C ARG A 47 7.29 19.73 -17.13
N ARG A 48 7.21 21.06 -17.26
CA ARG A 48 6.68 21.94 -16.21
C ARG A 48 5.14 21.99 -16.16
N THR A 49 4.47 21.59 -17.24
CA THR A 49 3.00 21.56 -17.32
C THR A 49 2.41 20.23 -16.83
N VAL A 50 3.20 19.16 -16.78
CA VAL A 50 2.82 17.92 -16.10
C VAL A 50 3.01 18.12 -14.58
N PRO A 51 1.94 18.11 -13.76
CA PRO A 51 2.07 18.23 -12.32
C PRO A 51 2.84 17.03 -11.79
N GLN A 52 4.05 17.24 -11.29
CA GLN A 52 4.74 16.21 -10.51
C GLN A 52 4.02 16.07 -9.17
N PRO A 53 3.83 14.85 -8.66
CA PRO A 53 3.33 14.65 -7.31
C PRO A 53 4.33 15.28 -6.34
N THR A 54 3.89 16.36 -5.71
CA THR A 54 4.61 17.09 -4.68
C THR A 54 4.66 16.24 -3.40
N PRO A 55 5.68 16.43 -2.54
CA PRO A 55 5.78 15.71 -1.27
C PRO A 55 4.60 16.02 -0.32
N TYR A 56 3.92 17.14 -0.52
CA TYR A 56 2.77 17.56 0.29
C TYR A 56 1.47 16.87 -0.12
N ALA A 57 1.31 16.41 -1.37
CA ALA A 57 0.09 15.74 -1.84
C ALA A 57 -0.25 14.49 -1.02
N HIS A 58 0.77 13.68 -0.71
CA HIS A 58 0.61 12.48 0.08
C HIS A 58 0.25 12.80 1.54
N GLU A 59 0.94 13.76 2.15
CA GLU A 59 0.66 14.18 3.53
C GLU A 59 -0.75 14.81 3.64
N LEU A 60 -1.19 15.56 2.63
CA LEU A 60 -2.55 16.11 2.57
C LEU A 60 -3.62 15.03 2.56
N ALA A 61 -3.44 13.97 1.77
CA ALA A 61 -4.36 12.85 1.77
C ALA A 61 -4.46 12.18 3.16
N LEU A 62 -3.32 11.99 3.84
CA LEU A 62 -3.28 11.41 5.19
C LEU A 62 -3.92 12.32 6.24
N ILE A 63 -3.64 13.62 6.20
CA ILE A 63 -4.24 14.59 7.13
C ILE A 63 -5.75 14.68 6.87
N GLY A 64 -6.17 14.72 5.60
CA GLY A 64 -7.57 14.76 5.20
C GLY A 64 -8.38 13.56 5.70
N GLN A 65 -7.81 12.36 5.64
CA GLN A 65 -8.43 11.16 6.24
C GLN A 65 -8.60 11.30 7.76
N SER A 66 -7.59 11.85 8.46
CA SER A 66 -7.66 12.08 9.91
C SER A 66 -8.72 13.13 10.27
N VAL A 67 -8.83 14.21 9.48
CA VAL A 67 -9.90 15.21 9.59
C VAL A 67 -11.28 14.57 9.42
N ALA A 68 -11.49 13.78 8.35
CA ALA A 68 -12.77 13.13 8.08
C ALA A 68 -13.17 12.15 9.20
N ALA A 69 -12.20 11.37 9.70
CA ALA A 69 -12.41 10.47 10.83
C ALA A 69 -12.84 11.23 12.10
N ARG A 70 -12.14 12.31 12.46
CA ARG A 70 -12.47 13.10 13.66
C ARG A 70 -13.77 13.88 13.52
N ALA A 71 -14.07 14.43 12.34
CA ALA A 71 -15.35 15.08 12.07
C ALA A 71 -16.51 14.09 12.25
N SER A 72 -16.35 12.85 11.79
CA SER A 72 -17.33 11.79 12.01
C SER A 72 -17.50 11.44 13.49
N LEU A 73 -16.43 11.48 14.29
CA LEU A 73 -16.50 11.27 15.75
C LEU A 73 -17.27 12.40 16.44
N VAL A 74 -17.00 13.66 16.08
CA VAL A 74 -17.71 14.83 16.62
C VAL A 74 -19.19 14.79 16.25
N SER A 75 -19.51 14.50 14.98
CA SER A 75 -20.89 14.38 14.50
C SER A 75 -21.63 13.26 15.23
N ARG A 76 -21.01 12.08 15.38
CA ARG A 76 -21.62 10.96 16.11
C ARG A 76 -21.88 11.30 17.56
N ALA A 77 -20.92 11.95 18.23
CA ALA A 77 -21.08 12.36 19.63
C ALA A 77 -22.28 13.30 19.84
N ALA A 78 -22.64 14.12 18.84
CA ALA A 78 -23.82 14.99 18.89
C ALA A 78 -25.15 14.26 18.62
N THR A 79 -25.12 13.09 17.97
CA THR A 79 -26.33 12.33 17.58
C THR A 79 -26.70 11.18 18.52
N LEU A 80 -25.85 10.86 19.49
CA LEU A 80 -26.13 9.77 20.43
C LEU A 80 -27.20 10.19 21.44
N SER A 81 -28.23 9.35 21.61
CA SER A 81 -29.30 9.56 22.60
C SER A 81 -28.82 9.48 24.04
N GLU A 82 -27.70 8.81 24.30
CA GLU A 82 -27.05 8.82 25.61
C GLU A 82 -25.83 9.75 25.61
N PRO A 83 -25.72 10.63 26.62
CA PRO A 83 -24.62 11.59 26.69
C PRO A 83 -23.30 10.85 26.87
N ALA A 84 -22.39 11.01 25.92
CA ALA A 84 -20.98 10.69 26.13
C ALA A 84 -20.44 11.49 27.34
N PRO A 85 -19.37 11.03 28.01
CA PRO A 85 -18.72 11.84 29.04
C PRO A 85 -18.45 13.25 28.50
N PRO A 86 -18.80 14.32 29.23
CA PRO A 86 -18.90 15.68 28.66
C PRO A 86 -17.58 16.20 28.08
N ALA A 87 -16.44 15.65 28.51
CA ALA A 87 -15.12 16.03 28.01
C ALA A 87 -14.75 15.38 26.66
N GLU A 88 -15.36 14.26 26.26
CA GLU A 88 -14.99 13.54 25.03
C GLU A 88 -15.33 14.31 23.75
N PRO A 89 -16.53 14.89 23.59
CA PRO A 89 -16.83 15.74 22.43
C PRO A 89 -15.89 16.95 22.32
N LEU A 90 -15.51 17.56 23.46
CA LEU A 90 -14.56 18.67 23.51
C LEU A 90 -13.16 18.25 23.08
N LYS A 91 -12.65 17.11 23.56
CA LYS A 91 -11.36 16.55 23.13
C LYS A 91 -11.36 16.24 21.63
N ALA A 92 -12.44 15.64 21.13
CA ALA A 92 -12.59 15.32 19.71
C ALA A 92 -12.62 16.59 18.86
N GLY A 93 -13.35 17.63 19.30
CA GLY A 93 -13.40 18.94 18.65
C GLY A 93 -12.04 19.64 18.61
N LEU A 94 -11.31 19.70 19.73
CA LEU A 94 -9.97 20.29 19.79
C LEU A 94 -8.97 19.51 18.91
N ALA A 95 -9.10 18.19 18.85
CA ALA A 95 -8.25 17.37 18.00
C ALA A 95 -8.58 17.57 16.50
N LEU A 96 -9.85 17.73 16.15
CA LEU A 96 -10.29 18.07 14.80
C LEU A 96 -9.79 19.45 14.37
N GLN A 97 -9.90 20.45 15.25
CA GLN A 97 -9.40 21.80 14.99
C GLN A 97 -7.89 21.79 14.68
N ARG A 98 -7.10 21.10 15.50
CA ARG A 98 -5.66 20.95 15.28
C ARG A 98 -5.34 20.26 13.95
N ASP A 99 -6.12 19.25 13.57
CA ASP A 99 -5.94 18.55 12.28
C ASP A 99 -6.31 19.42 11.09
N LEU A 100 -7.34 20.27 11.21
CA LEU A 100 -7.69 21.26 10.20
C LEU A 100 -6.60 22.33 10.08
N ASP A 101 -6.03 22.79 11.19
CA ASP A 101 -4.90 23.72 11.18
C ASP A 101 -3.67 23.11 10.51
N ASP A 102 -3.32 21.86 10.85
CA ASP A 102 -2.26 21.10 10.18
C ASP A 102 -2.57 20.96 8.67
N TYR A 103 -3.81 20.63 8.31
CA TYR A 103 -4.24 20.47 6.91
C TYR A 103 -4.06 21.77 6.11
N LEU A 104 -4.57 22.89 6.63
CA LEU A 104 -4.45 24.19 5.98
C LEU A 104 -2.99 24.59 5.79
N ALA A 105 -2.14 24.34 6.79
CA ALA A 105 -0.73 24.67 6.69
C ALA A 105 -0.02 23.94 5.55
N ILE A 106 -0.37 22.68 5.30
CA ILE A 106 0.19 21.90 4.20
C ILE A 106 -0.51 22.21 2.86
N ALA A 107 -1.82 22.45 2.87
CA ALA A 107 -2.61 22.76 1.68
C ALA A 107 -2.17 24.07 1.01
N VAL A 108 -1.84 25.08 1.82
CA VAL A 108 -1.30 26.36 1.33
C VAL A 108 0.05 26.15 0.66
N ARG A 109 0.94 25.32 1.24
CA ARG A 109 2.25 25.03 0.62
C ARG A 109 2.11 24.30 -0.69
N GLU A 110 1.22 23.32 -0.71
CA GLU A 110 0.90 22.55 -1.89
C GLU A 110 0.36 23.43 -3.02
N ALA A 111 -0.56 24.34 -2.72
CA ALA A 111 -1.11 25.29 -3.69
C ALA A 111 -0.01 26.17 -4.30
N LEU A 112 0.90 26.69 -3.46
CA LEU A 112 2.04 27.49 -3.91
C LEU A 112 3.01 26.67 -4.79
N GLU A 113 3.28 25.40 -4.47
CA GLU A 113 4.11 24.53 -5.31
C GLU A 113 3.46 24.22 -6.65
N ARG A 114 2.12 24.19 -6.69
CA ARG A 114 1.33 24.08 -7.93
C ARG A 114 1.17 25.39 -8.69
N GLY A 115 1.77 26.48 -8.21
CA GLY A 115 1.82 27.76 -8.89
C GLY A 115 0.71 28.75 -8.52
N ALA A 116 -0.08 28.48 -7.47
CA ALA A 116 -0.99 29.49 -6.92
C ALA A 116 -0.21 30.70 -6.40
N SER A 117 -0.81 31.88 -6.51
CA SER A 117 -0.23 33.10 -5.96
C SER A 117 -0.67 33.32 -4.51
N TRP A 118 0.08 34.14 -3.76
CA TRP A 118 -0.34 34.56 -2.43
C TRP A 118 -1.61 35.41 -2.43
N SER A 119 -1.94 36.04 -3.57
CA SER A 119 -3.21 36.78 -3.74
C SER A 119 -4.38 35.80 -3.75
N ASP A 120 -4.30 34.75 -4.56
CA ASP A 120 -5.35 33.73 -4.70
C ASP A 120 -5.64 33.05 -3.36
N ILE A 121 -4.61 32.80 -2.55
CA ILE A 121 -4.74 32.22 -1.21
C ILE A 121 -5.36 33.21 -0.21
N ALA A 122 -5.03 34.50 -0.32
CA ALA A 122 -5.57 35.54 0.55
C ALA A 122 -7.06 35.81 0.32
N GLU A 123 -7.57 35.57 -0.89
CA GLU A 123 -9.01 35.63 -1.19
C GLU A 123 -9.81 34.55 -0.45
N LEU A 124 -9.17 33.40 -0.16
CA LEU A 124 -9.81 32.25 0.49
C LEU A 124 -9.66 32.24 2.02
N MET A 125 -8.85 33.13 2.58
CA MET A 125 -8.51 33.13 4.00
C MET A 125 -8.75 34.50 4.64
N PRO A 126 -9.24 34.58 5.90
CA PRO A 126 -9.55 35.83 6.56
C PRO A 126 -8.31 36.61 7.06
N ALA A 127 -7.16 36.52 6.38
CA ALA A 127 -5.90 37.13 6.79
C ALA A 127 -5.16 37.80 5.62
N GLY A 128 -4.52 38.94 5.90
CA GLY A 128 -3.71 39.65 4.89
C GLY A 128 -2.46 38.88 4.46
N ILE A 129 -1.98 39.16 3.23
CA ILE A 129 -0.86 38.46 2.57
C ILE A 129 0.39 38.36 3.46
N SER A 130 0.77 39.44 4.15
CA SER A 130 1.95 39.46 5.02
C SER A 130 1.81 38.47 6.20
N SER A 131 0.61 38.34 6.76
CA SER A 131 0.31 37.38 7.83
C SER A 131 0.35 35.94 7.33
N LEU A 132 -0.20 35.69 6.12
CA LEU A 132 -0.17 34.37 5.48
C LEU A 132 1.25 33.90 5.17
N LYS A 133 2.12 34.78 4.66
CA LYS A 133 3.53 34.46 4.38
C LYS A 133 4.30 34.03 5.63
N SER A 134 4.06 34.70 6.75
CA SER A 134 4.65 34.36 8.04
C SER A 134 4.09 33.02 8.57
N ARG A 135 2.75 32.91 8.62
CA ARG A 135 2.03 31.76 9.18
C ARG A 135 2.20 30.47 8.37
N PHE A 136 2.32 30.55 7.05
CA PHE A 136 2.38 29.40 6.15
C PHE A 136 3.71 29.31 5.39
N SER A 137 4.79 29.70 6.06
CA SER A 137 6.16 29.53 5.53
C SER A 137 6.51 28.05 5.35
N ALA A 138 7.47 27.76 4.47
CA ALA A 138 7.97 26.39 4.28
C ALA A 138 8.56 25.80 5.58
N ALA A 139 9.21 26.65 6.39
CA ALA A 139 9.73 26.27 7.71
C ALA A 139 8.60 25.88 8.66
N HIS A 140 7.50 26.64 8.68
CA HIS A 140 6.32 26.31 9.48
C HIS A 140 5.69 24.99 9.04
N ALA A 141 5.49 24.76 7.74
CA ALA A 141 4.95 23.48 7.25
C ALA A 141 5.86 22.28 7.60
N ALA A 142 7.18 22.43 7.50
CA ALA A 142 8.12 21.41 7.93
C ALA A 142 8.05 21.15 9.45
N GLN A 143 7.82 22.20 10.24
CA GLN A 143 7.62 22.09 11.69
C GLN A 143 6.29 21.40 12.02
N VAL A 144 5.21 21.73 11.32
CA VAL A 144 3.90 21.08 11.44
C VAL A 144 4.01 19.59 11.15
N LEU A 145 4.65 19.20 10.04
CA LEU A 145 4.88 17.78 9.72
C LEU A 145 5.73 17.08 10.77
N ARG A 146 6.79 17.73 11.28
CA ARG A 146 7.62 17.19 12.37
C ARG A 146 6.83 16.99 13.66
N ALA A 147 6.09 18.01 14.09
CA ALA A 147 5.27 17.95 15.29
C ALA A 147 4.17 16.89 15.14
N ARG A 148 3.53 16.78 13.97
CA ARG A 148 2.55 15.74 13.67
C ARG A 148 3.14 14.34 13.73
N ARG A 149 4.36 14.14 13.18
CA ARG A 149 5.09 12.88 13.28
C ARG A 149 5.45 12.54 14.73
N ALA A 150 5.82 13.52 15.55
CA ALA A 150 6.08 13.34 16.97
C ALA A 150 4.82 13.08 17.81
N ARG A 151 3.67 13.63 17.40
CA ARG A 151 2.35 13.39 18.02
C ARG A 151 1.72 12.07 17.63
N ARG A 152 2.19 11.41 16.55
CA ARG A 152 1.91 9.99 16.36
C ARG A 152 2.48 9.30 17.59
N PRO A 153 1.66 8.58 18.39
CA PRO A 153 2.19 7.87 19.55
C PRO A 153 3.36 7.02 19.10
N GLY A 154 4.56 7.39 19.55
CA GLY A 154 5.76 6.64 19.31
C GLY A 154 5.58 5.25 19.89
N THR A 155 5.92 4.26 19.08
CA THR A 155 6.47 2.97 19.51
C THR A 155 7.26 3.15 20.82
N PRO A 156 7.08 2.32 21.86
CA PRO A 156 8.18 2.05 22.78
C PRO A 156 9.34 1.57 21.90
N SER A 157 10.44 2.32 21.89
CA SER A 157 11.68 1.87 21.26
C SER A 157 12.17 0.68 22.08
N LEU A 158 11.95 -0.53 21.57
CA LEU A 158 12.51 -1.76 22.13
C LEU A 158 13.85 -2.14 21.47
N LEU A 159 14.61 -1.17 20.96
CA LEU A 159 15.92 -1.43 20.37
C LEU A 159 16.90 -0.30 20.74
N ALA A 160 17.30 -0.30 22.01
CA ALA A 160 18.65 0.05 22.40
C ALA A 160 19.39 -1.27 22.67
N ASP A 161 19.57 -2.06 21.61
CA ASP A 161 20.58 -3.12 21.48
C ASP A 161 20.34 -3.80 20.13
N GLN A 162 21.12 -3.39 19.14
CA GLN A 162 21.61 -4.18 18.01
C GLN A 162 22.28 -3.19 17.05
N ASP A 163 23.46 -2.78 17.47
CA ASP A 163 24.41 -2.14 16.59
C ASP A 163 25.01 -3.20 15.65
N GLN A 164 25.18 -2.79 14.40
CA GLN A 164 25.92 -3.46 13.31
C GLN A 164 25.26 -4.67 12.61
N ALA A 165 24.56 -4.38 11.51
CA ALA A 165 24.80 -5.10 10.26
C ALA A 165 24.55 -4.18 9.05
N VAL A 166 25.51 -4.20 8.13
CA VAL A 166 25.73 -3.28 7.02
C VAL A 166 24.65 -3.39 5.94
N GLY A 167 24.09 -2.21 5.59
CA GLY A 167 23.89 -1.78 4.21
C GLY A 167 22.79 -2.44 3.39
N HIS A 168 21.54 -1.98 3.54
CA HIS A 168 20.54 -1.83 2.46
C HIS A 168 19.63 -0.65 2.82
N THR A 169 19.21 0.13 1.82
CA THR A 169 18.48 1.41 1.96
C THR A 169 17.26 1.36 2.92
N PRO A 170 17.28 2.07 4.06
CA PRO A 170 16.23 1.98 5.09
C PRO A 170 14.87 2.58 4.66
N ALA A 171 14.85 3.42 3.63
CA ALA A 171 13.63 4.09 3.17
C ALA A 171 12.67 3.15 2.42
N ALA A 172 13.17 2.24 1.58
CA ALA A 172 12.35 1.30 0.83
C ALA A 172 11.70 0.26 1.76
N ALA A 173 12.49 -0.33 2.66
CA ALA A 173 11.97 -1.26 3.67
C ALA A 173 10.92 -0.61 4.61
N ALA A 174 11.07 0.67 4.93
CA ALA A 174 10.08 1.41 5.72
C ALA A 174 8.78 1.68 4.95
N GLN A 175 8.86 1.93 3.64
CA GLN A 175 7.72 2.10 2.75
C GLN A 175 6.97 0.79 2.52
N ASP A 176 7.69 -0.30 2.29
CA ASP A 176 7.10 -1.64 2.13
C ASP A 176 6.37 -2.06 3.40
N ARG A 177 6.97 -1.87 4.59
CA ARG A 177 6.28 -2.09 5.86
C ARG A 177 5.05 -1.19 6.04
N ALA A 178 5.09 0.07 5.59
CA ALA A 178 3.92 0.95 5.65
C ALA A 178 2.78 0.43 4.76
N LYS A 179 3.11 -0.06 3.56
CA LYS A 179 2.16 -0.68 2.65
C LYS A 179 1.54 -1.95 3.23
N GLU A 180 2.34 -2.85 3.79
CA GLU A 180 1.88 -4.10 4.40
C GLU A 180 1.00 -3.85 5.64
N ARG A 181 1.34 -2.84 6.46
CA ARG A 181 0.48 -2.39 7.56
C ARG A 181 -0.88 -1.89 7.07
N GLY A 182 -0.86 -1.10 5.99
CA GLY A 182 -2.07 -0.64 5.32
C GLY A 182 -2.91 -1.82 4.82
N ALA A 183 -2.29 -2.84 4.25
CA ALA A 183 -2.97 -4.04 3.76
C ALA A 183 -3.68 -4.80 4.89
N LEU A 184 -3.02 -5.03 6.03
CA LEU A 184 -3.65 -5.68 7.20
C LEU A 184 -4.82 -4.87 7.76
N ALA A 185 -4.66 -3.56 7.93
CA ALA A 185 -5.71 -2.68 8.44
C ALA A 185 -6.91 -2.61 7.47
N THR A 186 -6.64 -2.61 6.16
CA THR A 186 -7.65 -2.64 5.11
C THR A 186 -8.40 -3.97 5.11
N ALA A 187 -7.70 -5.10 5.25
CA ALA A 187 -8.30 -6.42 5.36
C ALA A 187 -9.24 -6.53 6.58
N LEU A 188 -8.81 -6.03 7.75
CA LEU A 188 -9.66 -5.98 8.96
C LEU A 188 -10.88 -5.08 8.76
N SER A 189 -10.71 -3.94 8.08
CA SER A 189 -11.82 -3.02 7.77
C SER A 189 -12.83 -3.64 6.81
N HIS A 190 -12.39 -4.38 5.79
CA HIS A 190 -13.28 -5.12 4.89
C HIS A 190 -13.96 -6.28 5.59
N LEU A 191 -13.23 -7.03 6.42
CA LEU A 191 -13.79 -8.09 7.26
C LEU A 191 -14.94 -7.55 8.11
N HIS A 192 -14.72 -6.45 8.82
CA HIS A 192 -15.76 -5.83 9.65
C HIS A 192 -16.97 -5.37 8.86
N ARG A 193 -16.77 -4.69 7.72
CA ARG A 193 -17.90 -4.25 6.87
C ARG A 193 -18.72 -5.43 6.35
N ARG A 194 -18.07 -6.56 6.05
CA ARG A 194 -18.72 -7.76 5.52
C ARG A 194 -19.36 -8.64 6.59
N SER A 195 -18.92 -8.57 7.84
CA SER A 195 -19.50 -9.37 8.92
C SER A 195 -20.90 -8.93 9.30
N GLY A 196 -21.32 -7.72 8.90
CA GLY A 196 -22.62 -7.15 9.27
C GLY A 196 -22.74 -6.77 10.75
N LEU A 197 -21.70 -7.02 11.55
CA LEU A 197 -21.65 -6.67 12.96
C LEU A 197 -21.37 -5.18 13.13
N SER A 198 -21.96 -4.55 14.14
CA SER A 198 -21.52 -3.22 14.56
C SER A 198 -20.10 -3.30 15.15
N LEU A 199 -19.34 -2.21 15.08
CA LEU A 199 -17.97 -2.18 15.61
C LEU A 199 -17.93 -2.52 17.11
N ARG A 200 -18.95 -2.08 17.86
CA ARG A 200 -19.09 -2.36 19.30
C ARG A 200 -19.37 -3.84 19.55
N LYS A 201 -20.24 -4.46 18.75
CA LYS A 201 -20.55 -5.90 18.84
C LYS A 201 -19.34 -6.75 18.47
N LEU A 202 -18.66 -6.44 17.37
CA LEU A 202 -17.42 -7.12 16.97
C LEU A 202 -16.34 -7.02 18.06
N ALA A 203 -16.15 -5.83 18.63
CA ALA A 203 -15.16 -5.63 19.69
C ALA A 203 -15.53 -6.39 20.96
N ALA A 204 -16.80 -6.37 21.38
CA ALA A 204 -17.29 -7.15 22.52
C ALA A 204 -17.11 -8.66 22.30
N ASP A 205 -17.46 -9.17 21.11
CA ASP A 205 -17.33 -10.59 20.76
C ASP A 205 -15.87 -11.03 20.64
N ALA A 206 -14.97 -10.11 20.32
CA ALA A 206 -13.53 -10.32 20.32
C ALA A 206 -12.88 -10.08 21.70
N ASP A 207 -13.66 -9.66 22.70
CA ASP A 207 -13.18 -9.23 24.02
C ASP A 207 -12.04 -8.18 23.90
N LEU A 208 -12.32 -7.14 23.13
CA LEU A 208 -11.48 -5.99 22.87
C LEU A 208 -12.29 -4.70 23.04
N SER A 209 -11.62 -3.58 23.30
CA SER A 209 -12.31 -2.29 23.29
C SER A 209 -12.60 -1.83 21.86
N ALA A 210 -13.78 -1.25 21.62
CA ALA A 210 -14.15 -0.73 20.29
C ALA A 210 -13.17 0.34 19.78
N SER A 211 -12.61 1.14 20.69
CA SER A 211 -11.55 2.10 20.39
C SER A 211 -10.26 1.40 19.93
N TYR A 212 -9.85 0.31 20.59
CA TYR A 212 -8.70 -0.46 20.16
C TYR A 212 -8.92 -1.04 18.75
N VAL A 213 -10.06 -1.72 18.52
CA VAL A 213 -10.40 -2.30 17.21
C VAL A 213 -10.46 -1.24 16.10
N TYR A 214 -11.03 -0.07 16.37
CA TYR A 214 -11.02 1.06 15.43
C TYR A 214 -9.59 1.47 15.04
N ARG A 215 -8.71 1.63 16.03
CA ARG A 215 -7.32 2.04 15.79
C ARG A 215 -6.51 0.99 15.03
N LEU A 216 -6.85 -0.29 15.16
CA LEU A 216 -6.28 -1.35 14.33
C LEU A 216 -6.70 -1.19 12.86
N MET A 217 -7.99 -0.97 12.61
CA MET A 217 -8.56 -0.77 11.26
C MET A 217 -8.08 0.52 10.59
N ALA A 218 -7.80 1.55 11.37
CA ALA A 218 -7.23 2.81 10.90
C ALA A 218 -5.70 2.77 10.71
N ALA A 219 -5.06 1.60 10.91
CA ALA A 219 -3.60 1.43 10.92
C ALA A 219 -2.87 2.33 11.94
N GLU A 220 -3.57 2.84 12.96
CA GLU A 220 -3.02 3.71 14.00
C GLU A 220 -2.31 2.91 15.11
N ARG A 221 -2.62 1.61 15.22
CA ARG A 221 -2.02 0.71 16.20
C ARG A 221 -1.75 -0.66 15.58
N PHE A 222 -0.67 -1.28 16.03
CA PHE A 222 -0.34 -2.66 15.65
C PHE A 222 -1.16 -3.66 16.45
N PRO A 223 -1.83 -4.61 15.78
CA PRO A 223 -2.50 -5.69 16.48
C PRO A 223 -1.48 -6.75 16.90
N SER A 224 -1.61 -7.25 18.13
CA SER A 224 -1.01 -8.55 18.47
C SER A 224 -1.67 -9.64 17.62
N TRP A 225 -1.00 -10.78 17.46
CA TRP A 225 -1.58 -11.92 16.75
C TRP A 225 -2.91 -12.33 17.38
N THR A 226 -2.95 -12.45 18.71
CA THR A 226 -4.16 -12.78 19.48
C THR A 226 -5.33 -11.83 19.19
N ALA A 227 -5.07 -10.53 19.00
CA ALA A 227 -6.12 -9.59 18.63
C ALA A 227 -6.68 -9.85 17.22
N VAL A 228 -5.82 -10.16 16.25
CA VAL A 228 -6.23 -10.55 14.89
C VAL A 228 -7.04 -11.83 14.91
N GLU A 229 -6.58 -12.85 15.65
CA GLU A 229 -7.30 -14.13 15.78
C GLU A 229 -8.70 -13.95 16.36
N ARG A 230 -8.81 -13.17 17.45
CA ARG A 230 -10.10 -12.86 18.08
C ARG A 230 -11.03 -12.15 17.10
N ILE A 231 -10.57 -11.09 16.45
CA ILE A 231 -11.37 -10.35 15.46
C ILE A 231 -11.80 -11.25 14.29
N ALA A 232 -10.90 -12.08 13.76
CA ALA A 232 -11.20 -13.01 12.67
C ALA A 232 -12.27 -14.02 13.07
N ARG A 233 -12.12 -14.68 14.22
CA ARG A 233 -13.09 -15.66 14.73
C ARG A 233 -14.45 -15.03 15.01
N SER A 234 -14.49 -13.86 15.67
CA SER A 234 -15.74 -13.15 15.95
C SER A 234 -16.47 -12.70 14.69
N ALA A 235 -15.74 -12.46 13.60
CA ALA A 235 -16.29 -12.16 12.28
C ALA A 235 -16.56 -13.41 11.41
N GLY A 236 -16.41 -14.62 11.96
CA GLY A 236 -16.67 -15.88 11.24
C GLY A 236 -15.63 -16.22 10.17
N ARG A 237 -14.40 -15.73 10.29
CA ARG A 237 -13.28 -16.03 9.37
C ARG A 237 -12.19 -16.85 10.03
N SER A 238 -11.46 -17.59 9.20
CA SER A 238 -10.27 -18.32 9.65
C SER A 238 -9.15 -17.34 9.98
N PRO A 239 -8.53 -17.41 11.16
CA PRO A 239 -7.36 -16.59 11.47
C PRO A 239 -6.20 -16.81 10.49
N ALA A 240 -6.06 -18.02 9.94
CA ALA A 240 -4.99 -18.36 8.98
C ALA A 240 -4.99 -17.45 7.74
N ASP A 241 -6.13 -16.86 7.39
CA ASP A 241 -6.24 -15.91 6.26
C ASP A 241 -5.49 -14.59 6.52
N PHE A 242 -5.20 -14.26 7.78
CA PHE A 242 -4.51 -13.03 8.16
C PHE A 242 -3.05 -13.24 8.56
N LEU A 243 -2.62 -14.48 8.81
CA LEU A 243 -1.32 -14.79 9.41
C LEU A 243 -0.17 -14.22 8.59
N ASP A 244 -0.21 -14.42 7.27
CA ASP A 244 0.83 -13.94 6.38
C ASP A 244 0.85 -12.41 6.32
N LEU A 245 -0.32 -11.75 6.22
CA LEU A 245 -0.42 -10.28 6.30
C LEU A 245 0.11 -9.73 7.63
N TRP A 246 -0.14 -10.43 8.74
CA TRP A 246 0.34 -10.05 10.04
C TRP A 246 1.87 -10.14 10.13
N HIS A 247 2.47 -11.24 9.69
CA HIS A 247 3.93 -11.39 9.65
C HIS A 247 4.60 -10.27 8.85
N HIS A 248 4.10 -10.01 7.64
CA HIS A 248 4.62 -8.95 6.78
C HIS A 248 4.43 -7.55 7.37
N ALA A 249 3.29 -7.27 8.02
CA ALA A 249 3.07 -6.00 8.70
C ALA A 249 4.05 -5.78 9.87
N HIS A 250 4.37 -6.85 10.62
CA HIS A 250 5.32 -6.85 11.72
C HIS A 250 6.79 -6.98 11.29
N GLY A 251 7.06 -7.23 10.01
CA GLY A 251 8.40 -7.49 9.50
C GLY A 251 9.03 -8.77 10.05
N THR A 252 8.19 -9.71 10.54
CA THR A 252 8.64 -11.02 10.98
C THR A 252 8.57 -11.99 9.81
N LEU A 253 9.56 -12.87 9.71
CA LEU A 253 9.44 -14.02 8.83
C LEU A 253 8.48 -15.01 9.50
N PRO A 254 7.59 -15.67 8.73
CA PRO A 254 6.77 -16.74 9.27
C PRO A 254 7.71 -17.83 9.81
N ASP A 255 7.41 -18.33 11.01
CA ASP A 255 8.06 -19.53 11.54
C ASP A 255 7.59 -20.70 10.67
N GLN A 256 8.39 -21.06 9.66
CA GLN A 256 8.06 -22.15 8.76
C GLN A 256 8.80 -23.40 9.26
N PRO A 257 8.09 -24.52 9.46
CA PRO A 257 8.78 -25.78 9.72
C PRO A 257 9.75 -26.05 8.56
N GLU A 258 10.94 -26.58 8.85
CA GLU A 258 11.98 -26.83 7.83
C GLU A 258 11.47 -27.69 6.66
N ARG A 259 10.43 -28.52 6.90
CA ARG A 259 9.68 -29.24 5.88
C ARG A 259 8.19 -29.27 6.23
N PRO A 260 7.36 -28.35 5.70
CA PRO A 260 5.92 -28.42 5.88
C PRO A 260 5.35 -29.65 5.16
N SER A 261 4.34 -30.27 5.74
CA SER A 261 3.51 -31.23 5.01
C SER A 261 2.79 -30.54 3.84
N HIS A 262 2.40 -31.30 2.82
CA HIS A 262 1.60 -30.78 1.70
C HIS A 262 0.35 -30.00 2.16
N GLN A 263 -0.32 -30.51 3.21
CA GLN A 263 -1.54 -29.91 3.73
C GLN A 263 -1.26 -28.57 4.42
N GLU A 264 -0.16 -28.45 5.17
CA GLU A 264 0.26 -27.19 5.80
C GLU A 264 0.69 -26.15 4.75
N ALA A 265 1.47 -26.57 3.75
CA ALA A 265 1.88 -25.70 2.65
C ALA A 265 0.66 -25.21 1.85
N LEU A 266 -0.31 -26.09 1.59
CA LEU A 266 -1.56 -25.73 0.92
C LEU A 266 -2.39 -24.75 1.76
N ALA A 267 -2.53 -25.00 3.07
CA ALA A 267 -3.24 -24.10 3.97
C ALA A 267 -2.59 -22.72 4.05
N ALA A 268 -1.26 -22.65 4.11
CA ALA A 268 -0.50 -21.40 4.12
C ALA A 268 -0.65 -20.62 2.80
N PHE A 269 -0.56 -21.30 1.65
CA PHE A 269 -0.80 -20.69 0.34
C PHE A 269 -2.23 -20.15 0.24
N GLN A 270 -3.23 -20.96 0.59
CA GLN A 270 -4.63 -20.56 0.58
C GLN A 270 -4.92 -19.39 1.52
N GLY A 271 -4.38 -19.42 2.75
CA GLY A 271 -4.50 -18.33 3.71
C GLY A 271 -3.92 -17.03 3.16
N THR A 272 -2.76 -17.10 2.51
CA THR A 272 -2.13 -15.95 1.85
C THR A 272 -3.03 -15.36 0.75
N VAL A 273 -3.58 -16.21 -0.14
CA VAL A 273 -4.50 -15.77 -1.20
C VAL A 273 -5.75 -15.12 -0.60
N ARG A 274 -6.36 -15.74 0.42
CA ARG A 274 -7.57 -15.20 1.07
C ARG A 274 -7.30 -13.91 1.84
N GLY A 275 -6.12 -13.77 2.44
CA GLY A 275 -5.67 -12.52 3.04
C GLY A 275 -5.58 -11.39 2.02
N LEU A 276 -4.93 -11.64 0.89
CA LEU A 276 -4.86 -10.68 -0.22
C LEU A 276 -6.25 -10.36 -0.78
N HIS A 277 -7.13 -11.36 -0.90
CA HIS A 277 -8.52 -11.16 -1.31
C HIS A 277 -9.30 -10.25 -0.36
N LEU A 278 -9.13 -10.43 0.96
CA LEU A 278 -9.72 -9.56 1.97
C LEU A 278 -9.16 -8.13 1.90
N ALA A 279 -7.84 -7.98 1.74
CA ALA A 279 -7.20 -6.68 1.58
C ALA A 279 -7.66 -5.94 0.31
N ALA A 280 -7.93 -6.67 -0.78
CA ALA A 280 -8.46 -6.14 -2.03
C ALA A 280 -9.96 -5.79 -1.96
N GLY A 281 -10.62 -6.03 -0.83
CA GLY A 281 -12.04 -5.74 -0.63
C GLY A 281 -13.00 -6.85 -1.06
N CYS A 282 -12.49 -8.08 -1.18
CA CYS A 282 -13.23 -9.27 -1.61
C CYS A 282 -13.93 -9.09 -2.99
N PRO A 283 -13.17 -8.76 -4.06
CA PRO A 283 -13.72 -8.77 -5.42
C PRO A 283 -14.34 -10.14 -5.74
N THR A 284 -15.33 -10.19 -6.63
CA THR A 284 -15.92 -11.48 -7.02
C THR A 284 -14.88 -12.35 -7.74
N ALA A 285 -15.10 -13.67 -7.77
CA ALA A 285 -14.19 -14.56 -8.49
C ALA A 285 -14.10 -14.18 -9.98
N ASP A 286 -15.22 -13.79 -10.57
CA ASP A 286 -15.29 -13.31 -11.95
C ASP A 286 -14.49 -12.02 -12.16
N ASP A 287 -14.59 -11.05 -11.23
CA ASP A 287 -13.78 -9.82 -11.28
C ASP A 287 -12.28 -10.13 -11.25
N VAL A 288 -11.87 -11.08 -10.41
CA VAL A 288 -10.46 -11.49 -10.29
C VAL A 288 -10.00 -12.19 -11.57
N VAL A 289 -10.79 -13.14 -12.07
CA VAL A 289 -10.49 -13.86 -13.31
C VAL A 289 -10.38 -12.90 -14.50
N HIS A 290 -11.28 -11.91 -14.60
CA HIS A 290 -11.24 -10.89 -15.66
C HIS A 290 -9.98 -10.02 -15.62
N ARG A 291 -9.36 -9.84 -14.46
CA ARG A 291 -8.09 -9.10 -14.32
C ARG A 291 -6.85 -9.93 -14.65
N ILE A 292 -6.99 -11.26 -14.71
CA ILE A 292 -5.87 -12.17 -14.97
C ILE A 292 -5.81 -12.49 -16.47
N ALA A 293 -4.97 -11.74 -17.19
CA ALA A 293 -4.83 -11.85 -18.64
C ALA A 293 -4.36 -13.24 -19.12
N CYS A 294 -3.67 -14.01 -18.27
CA CYS A 294 -3.08 -15.30 -18.62
C CYS A 294 -3.85 -16.51 -18.11
N CYS A 295 -5.02 -16.36 -17.47
CA CYS A 295 -5.73 -17.47 -16.82
C CYS A 295 -6.31 -18.46 -17.86
N ALA A 296 -5.92 -19.73 -17.78
CA ALA A 296 -6.58 -20.76 -18.58
C ALA A 296 -7.99 -21.02 -18.06
N ARG A 297 -8.91 -21.45 -18.94
CA ARG A 297 -10.32 -21.67 -18.58
C ARG A 297 -10.51 -22.68 -17.45
N TRP A 298 -9.64 -23.70 -17.40
CA TRP A 298 -9.68 -24.74 -16.36
C TRP A 298 -9.12 -24.28 -15.01
N GLU A 299 -8.33 -23.19 -14.97
CA GLU A 299 -7.79 -22.60 -13.73
C GLU A 299 -8.83 -21.71 -13.03
N GLN A 300 -9.82 -21.18 -13.76
CA GLN A 300 -10.90 -20.33 -13.22
C GLN A 300 -11.65 -20.96 -12.02
N PRO A 301 -12.12 -22.21 -12.08
CA PRO A 301 -12.76 -22.85 -10.92
C PRO A 301 -11.80 -23.07 -9.75
N LEU A 302 -10.48 -23.22 -10.01
CA LEU A 302 -9.48 -23.32 -8.94
C LEU A 302 -9.29 -21.98 -8.24
N ILE A 303 -9.25 -20.87 -8.97
CA ILE A 303 -9.22 -19.51 -8.42
C ILE A 303 -10.48 -19.25 -7.58
N GLY A 304 -11.67 -19.60 -8.09
CA GLY A 304 -12.93 -19.48 -7.34
C GLY A 304 -12.92 -20.26 -6.03
N ALA A 305 -12.38 -21.49 -6.03
CA ALA A 305 -12.20 -22.29 -4.83
C ALA A 305 -11.20 -21.67 -3.85
N LEU A 306 -10.08 -21.11 -4.34
CA LEU A 306 -9.07 -20.46 -3.50
C LEU A 306 -9.60 -19.24 -2.75
N LEU A 307 -10.43 -18.42 -3.42
CA LEU A 307 -11.02 -17.23 -2.83
C LEU A 307 -12.16 -17.56 -1.86
N SER A 308 -12.72 -18.76 -1.97
CA SER A 308 -13.81 -19.23 -1.13
C SER A 308 -13.29 -19.86 0.17
N THR A 309 -14.05 -19.71 1.25
CA THR A 309 -13.76 -20.37 2.54
C THR A 309 -14.22 -21.83 2.60
N THR A 310 -14.99 -22.28 1.60
CA THR A 310 -15.79 -23.51 1.67
C THR A 310 -15.20 -24.69 0.90
N GLY A 311 -14.02 -24.57 0.28
CA GLY A 311 -13.46 -25.69 -0.47
C GLY A 311 -11.97 -25.56 -0.76
N ALA A 312 -11.14 -26.32 -0.05
CA ALA A 312 -9.76 -26.52 -0.44
C ALA A 312 -9.73 -27.44 -1.66
N SER A 313 -9.36 -26.91 -2.83
CA SER A 313 -9.11 -27.76 -4.00
C SER A 313 -7.71 -28.37 -3.89
N SER A 314 -7.62 -29.69 -3.74
CA SER A 314 -6.32 -30.40 -3.74
C SER A 314 -5.50 -30.16 -5.01
N ARG A 315 -6.16 -29.70 -6.08
CA ARG A 315 -5.57 -29.37 -7.40
C ARG A 315 -4.95 -27.99 -7.48
N THR A 316 -4.89 -27.23 -6.38
CA THR A 316 -4.30 -25.88 -6.34
C THR A 316 -2.84 -25.85 -6.81
N HIS A 317 -2.09 -26.92 -6.55
CA HIS A 317 -0.70 -27.08 -6.98
C HIS A 317 -0.54 -27.15 -8.51
N HIS A 318 -1.60 -27.39 -9.28
CA HIS A 318 -1.53 -27.37 -10.75
C HIS A 318 -1.55 -25.96 -11.36
N LEU A 319 -1.84 -24.91 -10.59
CA LEU A 319 -1.82 -23.54 -11.11
C LEU A 319 -0.45 -23.21 -11.68
N ARG A 320 -0.43 -22.57 -12.85
CA ARG A 320 0.82 -22.13 -13.47
C ARG A 320 1.42 -20.95 -12.72
N ALA A 321 2.75 -20.85 -12.73
CA ALA A 321 3.47 -19.78 -12.05
C ALA A 321 3.04 -18.38 -12.56
N GLU A 322 2.76 -18.25 -13.86
CA GLU A 322 2.26 -16.99 -14.44
C GLU A 322 0.87 -16.63 -13.91
N THR A 323 0.00 -17.63 -13.74
CA THR A 323 -1.34 -17.45 -13.16
C THR A 323 -1.24 -17.00 -11.70
N VAL A 324 -0.31 -17.58 -10.93
CA VAL A 324 -0.07 -17.19 -9.52
C VAL A 324 0.44 -15.76 -9.42
N ALA A 325 1.43 -15.37 -10.23
CA ALA A 325 1.96 -14.00 -10.24
C ALA A 325 0.89 -12.97 -10.66
N ALA A 326 0.08 -13.32 -11.67
CA ALA A 326 -1.02 -12.47 -12.11
C ALA A 326 -2.16 -12.40 -11.08
N LEU A 327 -2.45 -13.49 -10.36
CA LEU A 327 -3.40 -13.51 -9.25
C LEU A 327 -2.97 -12.57 -8.12
N ALA A 328 -1.70 -12.60 -7.72
CA ALA A 328 -1.17 -11.66 -6.73
C ALA A 328 -1.37 -10.21 -7.16
N THR A 329 -1.04 -9.91 -8.43
CA THR A 329 -1.19 -8.57 -9.01
C THR A 329 -2.66 -8.13 -9.06
N ALA A 330 -3.57 -9.03 -9.45
CA ALA A 330 -5.01 -8.76 -9.52
C ALA A 330 -5.64 -8.45 -8.15
N LEU A 331 -5.04 -8.97 -7.08
CA LEU A 331 -5.39 -8.71 -5.67
C LEU A 331 -4.55 -7.58 -5.05
N CYS A 332 -3.81 -6.80 -5.86
CA CYS A 332 -2.93 -5.71 -5.41
C CYS A 332 -1.84 -6.14 -4.40
N GLY A 333 -1.48 -7.42 -4.40
CA GLY A 333 -0.42 -8.00 -3.57
C GLY A 333 0.95 -8.00 -4.26
N ASP A 334 1.96 -8.52 -3.57
CA ASP A 334 3.29 -8.76 -4.11
C ASP A 334 3.38 -10.15 -4.81
N PRO A 335 3.68 -10.21 -6.12
CA PRO A 335 3.87 -11.47 -6.84
C PRO A 335 4.98 -12.34 -6.28
N ALA A 336 6.08 -11.76 -5.79
CA ALA A 336 7.21 -12.53 -5.28
C ALA A 336 6.82 -13.29 -4.00
N ARG A 337 6.12 -12.60 -3.10
CA ARG A 337 5.55 -13.19 -1.88
C ARG A 337 4.62 -14.36 -2.16
N LEU A 338 3.65 -14.19 -3.07
CA LEU A 338 2.71 -15.27 -3.36
C LEU A 338 3.41 -16.44 -4.08
N LYS A 339 4.38 -16.15 -4.96
CA LYS A 339 5.20 -17.17 -5.62
C LYS A 339 5.98 -18.00 -4.61
N SER A 340 6.61 -17.40 -3.61
CA SER A 340 7.36 -18.14 -2.57
C SER A 340 6.47 -19.15 -1.83
N ARG A 341 5.21 -18.79 -1.53
CA ARG A 341 4.24 -19.73 -0.92
C ARG A 341 3.81 -20.83 -1.87
N TRP A 342 3.71 -20.54 -3.16
CA TRP A 342 3.41 -21.55 -4.19
C TRP A 342 4.60 -22.49 -4.39
N ASP A 343 5.85 -21.99 -4.40
CA ASP A 343 7.05 -22.82 -4.54
C ASP A 343 7.13 -23.83 -3.38
N ALA A 344 6.91 -23.38 -2.14
CA ALA A 344 6.86 -24.26 -0.97
C ALA A 344 5.73 -25.30 -1.05
N LEU A 345 4.58 -24.96 -1.65
CA LEU A 345 3.51 -25.92 -1.93
C LEU A 345 3.97 -26.96 -2.96
N GLN A 346 4.67 -26.56 -4.02
CA GLN A 346 5.18 -27.46 -5.05
C GLN A 346 6.24 -28.43 -4.51
N GLU A 347 7.13 -27.94 -3.66
CA GLU A 347 8.15 -28.77 -3.00
C GLU A 347 7.53 -29.80 -2.05
N ALA A 348 6.38 -29.47 -1.45
CA ALA A 348 5.66 -30.35 -0.54
C ALA A 348 4.71 -31.33 -1.26
N VAL A 349 4.57 -31.30 -2.60
CA VAL A 349 3.68 -32.22 -3.34
C VAL A 349 4.13 -33.66 -3.10
N PRO A 350 3.25 -34.54 -2.58
CA PRO A 350 3.61 -35.93 -2.36
C PRO A 350 3.86 -36.59 -3.71
N HIS A 351 5.10 -36.97 -3.98
CA HIS A 351 5.40 -37.83 -5.10
C HIS A 351 4.83 -39.22 -4.80
N PRO A 352 4.15 -39.87 -5.76
CA PRO A 352 3.75 -41.25 -5.59
C PRO A 352 5.03 -42.07 -5.40
N THR A 353 5.28 -42.53 -4.17
CA THR A 353 6.25 -43.57 -3.91
C THR A 353 5.73 -44.80 -4.63
N LEU A 354 6.27 -45.07 -5.83
CA LEU A 354 6.15 -46.36 -6.47
C LEU A 354 6.76 -47.36 -5.49
N SER A 355 5.90 -48.03 -4.72
CA SER A 355 6.31 -49.13 -3.86
C SER A 355 6.96 -50.18 -4.75
N ALA A 356 8.26 -50.37 -4.57
CA ALA A 356 9.07 -51.37 -5.29
C ALA A 356 8.69 -52.83 -4.92
N GLY A 357 7.49 -53.07 -4.40
CA GLY A 357 7.00 -54.38 -3.95
C GLY A 357 5.95 -55.03 -4.85
N ALA A 358 5.66 -54.50 -6.03
CA ALA A 358 4.63 -55.06 -6.94
C ALA A 358 5.19 -55.92 -8.10
N PHE A 359 6.49 -56.25 -8.06
CA PHE A 359 7.09 -57.28 -8.91
C PHE A 359 7.89 -58.24 -8.02
N GLY A 360 7.19 -59.13 -7.32
CA GLY A 360 7.75 -60.23 -6.53
C GLY A 360 6.86 -61.44 -6.63
#